data_AF-A0A367K8X4-F1
#
_entry.id   AF-A0A367K8X4-F1
#
_cell.length_a   1.000
_cell.length_b   1.000
_cell.length_c   1.000
_cell.angle_alpha   90.00
_cell.angle_beta   90.00
_cell.angle_gamma   90.00
#
_symmetry.space_group_name_H-M   'P 1'
#
loop_
_entity.id
_entity.type
_entity.pdbx_description
1 polymer ?
#
loop_
_entity_poly.entity_id
_entity_poly.type
_entity_poly.pdbx_seq_one_letter_code
_entity_poly.pdbx_strand_id
1 'polypeptide(L)'
;AFSTQKLNLKDRSIKFEIWDTAGQERFHSLAPMYYRNAQAAIVVYDITKTETLDKAKSWIKELQRQANTDIVIALVGNKLDLVEGENGEALDGDDDERHVLREDAQAYAEEAGLLFFETSAKSSYNVDNVFQTIGQKLPLDNMTLSNNRSTAGGRNNLTNGINLQQPLTSGNSGCAC
;
A
#
# COMPACT_ATOMS: atom_id res chain seq x y z
N ALA A 1 -5.72 2.34 9.09
CA ALA A 1 -6.56 3.45 8.60
C ALA A 1 -6.59 3.44 7.08
N PHE A 2 -7.56 4.07 6.43
CA PHE A 2 -7.64 4.17 4.96
C PHE A 2 -7.59 5.65 4.55
N SER A 3 -6.73 5.98 3.59
CA SER A 3 -6.60 7.34 3.04
C SER A 3 -6.52 7.30 1.52
N THR A 4 -6.93 8.38 0.87
CA THR A 4 -6.84 8.53 -0.59
C THR A 4 -6.08 9.80 -0.92
N GLN A 5 -5.05 9.68 -1.76
CA GLN A 5 -4.26 10.80 -2.24
C GLN A 5 -4.26 10.79 -3.78
N LYS A 6 -4.47 11.95 -4.40
CA LYS A 6 -4.39 12.10 -5.86
C LYS A 6 -3.08 12.78 -6.20
N LEU A 7 -2.28 12.12 -7.01
CA LEU A 7 -1.03 12.64 -7.52
C LEU A 7 -1.15 12.88 -9.02
N ASN A 8 -0.94 14.13 -9.44
CA ASN A 8 -0.83 14.49 -10.85
C ASN A 8 0.63 14.39 -11.27
N LEU A 9 0.97 13.34 -12.02
CA LEU A 9 2.21 13.26 -12.77
C LEU A 9 2.04 13.98 -14.11
N LYS A 10 3.15 14.39 -14.74
CA LYS A 10 3.14 15.16 -16.00
C LYS A 10 2.21 14.58 -17.06
N ASP A 11 2.15 13.25 -17.16
CA ASP A 11 1.43 12.54 -18.22
C ASP A 11 0.21 11.74 -17.72
N ARG A 12 -0.05 11.72 -16.39
CA ARG A 12 -1.15 10.92 -15.80
C ARG A 12 -1.55 11.37 -14.39
N SER A 13 -2.82 11.25 -14.05
CA SER A 13 -3.31 11.38 -12.67
C SER A 13 -3.45 9.99 -12.04
N ILE A 14 -2.76 9.76 -10.92
CA ILE A 14 -2.84 8.52 -10.14
C ILE A 14 -3.62 8.80 -8.86
N LYS A 15 -4.60 7.95 -8.55
CA LYS A 15 -5.28 7.93 -7.26
C LYS A 15 -4.67 6.81 -6.41
N PHE A 16 -3.93 7.18 -5.38
CA PHE A 16 -3.41 6.24 -4.38
C PHE A 16 -4.49 5.91 -3.35
N GLU A 17 -4.69 4.62 -3.12
CA GLU A 17 -5.51 4.08 -2.04
C GLU A 17 -4.56 3.51 -0.99
N ILE A 18 -4.34 4.29 0.07
CA ILE A 18 -3.32 4.05 1.08
C ILE A 18 -3.96 3.31 2.24
N TRP A 19 -3.44 2.11 2.49
CA TRP A 19 -3.83 1.26 3.60
C TRP A 19 -2.74 1.33 4.67
N ASP A 20 -3.03 2.03 5.76
CA ASP A 20 -2.16 2.06 6.93
C ASP A 20 -2.51 0.86 7.82
N THR A 21 -1.57 -0.08 7.93
CA THR A 21 -1.69 -1.26 8.78
C THR A 21 -1.18 -0.90 10.17
N ALA A 22 -1.96 -1.21 11.21
CA ALA A 22 -1.47 -1.04 12.56
C ALA A 22 -0.21 -1.91 12.74
N GLY A 23 0.97 -1.30 12.86
CA GLY A 23 2.30 -1.94 12.93
C GLY A 23 2.56 -2.79 14.17
N GLN A 24 1.50 -3.25 14.84
CA GLN A 24 1.64 -4.25 15.88
C GLN A 24 1.79 -5.62 15.25
N GLU A 25 2.87 -6.31 15.59
CA GLU A 25 3.13 -7.71 15.26
C GLU A 25 1.97 -8.65 15.65
N ARG A 26 1.12 -8.25 16.62
CA ARG A 26 -0.11 -8.97 17.00
C ARG A 26 -1.15 -9.04 15.88
N PHE A 27 -1.08 -8.18 14.88
CA PHE A 27 -1.97 -8.16 13.71
C PHE A 27 -1.32 -8.73 12.45
N HIS A 28 -0.15 -9.36 12.58
CA HIS A 28 0.58 -10.00 11.48
C HIS A 28 -0.28 -11.03 10.72
N SER A 29 -1.21 -11.71 11.41
CA SER A 29 -2.16 -12.64 10.78
C SER A 29 -3.17 -11.97 9.83
N LEU A 30 -3.36 -10.65 9.91
CA LEU A 30 -4.19 -9.90 8.97
C LEU A 30 -3.37 -9.32 7.81
N ALA A 31 -2.04 -9.33 7.87
CA ALA A 31 -1.19 -8.79 6.80
C ALA A 31 -1.52 -9.38 5.41
N PRO A 32 -1.78 -10.70 5.26
CA PRO A 32 -2.17 -11.33 3.98
C PRO A 32 -3.30 -10.65 3.23
N MET A 33 -4.25 -10.05 3.94
CA MET A 33 -5.40 -9.41 3.30
C MET A 33 -5.06 -8.05 2.68
N TYR A 34 -4.01 -7.37 3.17
CA TYR A 34 -3.67 -5.99 2.79
C TYR A 34 -2.75 -5.90 1.58
N TYR A 35 -1.88 -6.89 1.34
CA TYR A 35 -1.04 -6.93 0.14
C TYR A 35 -1.70 -7.62 -1.06
N ARG A 36 -2.88 -8.26 -0.88
CA ARG A 36 -3.64 -8.84 -1.99
C ARG A 36 -4.16 -7.73 -2.90
N ASN A 37 -3.73 -7.75 -4.17
CA ASN A 37 -3.98 -6.71 -5.19
C ASN A 37 -3.25 -5.36 -4.95
N ALA A 38 -2.35 -5.28 -3.96
CA ALA A 38 -1.50 -4.09 -3.82
C ALA A 38 -0.51 -4.02 -4.99
N GLN A 39 -0.42 -2.85 -5.62
CA GLN A 39 0.54 -2.60 -6.70
C GLN A 39 1.90 -2.14 -6.18
N ALA A 40 1.91 -1.53 -4.98
CA ALA A 40 3.12 -1.10 -4.30
C ALA A 40 3.00 -1.31 -2.79
N ALA A 41 4.14 -1.48 -2.13
CA ALA A 41 4.25 -1.56 -0.68
C ALA A 41 5.35 -0.61 -0.20
N ILE A 42 5.07 0.13 0.87
CA ILE A 42 6.05 1.00 1.53
C ILE A 42 6.35 0.39 2.90
N VAL A 43 7.59 0.00 3.12
CA VAL A 43 8.08 -0.55 4.38
C VAL A 43 8.92 0.52 5.06
N VAL A 44 8.43 1.00 6.20
CA VAL A 44 9.05 2.11 6.93
C VAL A 44 9.80 1.59 8.14
N TYR A 45 11.01 2.07 8.36
CA TYR A 45 11.79 1.85 9.58
C TYR A 45 12.23 3.19 10.19
N ASP A 46 12.71 3.15 11.43
CA ASP A 46 13.20 4.31 12.17
C ASP A 46 14.74 4.34 12.08
N ILE A 47 15.32 5.42 11.54
CA ILE A 47 16.78 5.50 11.37
C ILE A 47 17.54 5.53 12.69
N THR A 48 16.87 5.90 13.79
CA THR A 48 17.48 5.90 15.13
C THR A 48 17.37 4.55 15.83
N LYS A 49 16.79 3.53 15.19
CA LYS A 49 16.61 2.22 15.81
C LYS A 49 16.88 1.07 14.84
N THR A 50 18.06 0.47 14.97
CA THR A 50 18.48 -0.69 14.16
C THR A 50 17.49 -1.87 14.23
N GLU A 51 16.89 -2.10 15.40
CA GLU A 51 15.88 -3.16 15.58
C GLU A 51 14.69 -3.02 14.61
N THR A 52 14.31 -1.78 14.26
CA THR A 52 13.20 -1.53 13.34
C THR A 52 13.57 -1.86 11.90
N LEU A 53 14.85 -1.72 11.53
CA LEU A 53 15.35 -2.15 10.23
C LEU A 53 15.30 -3.68 10.12
N ASP A 54 15.69 -4.42 11.16
CA ASP A 54 15.64 -5.88 11.14
C ASP A 54 14.20 -6.41 11.02
N LYS A 55 13.25 -5.74 11.69
CA LYS A 55 11.82 -6.00 11.49
C LYS A 55 11.39 -5.67 10.06
N ALA A 56 11.81 -4.54 9.49
CA ALA A 56 11.50 -4.16 8.11
C ALA A 56 12.04 -5.18 7.09
N LYS A 57 13.27 -5.66 7.25
CA LYS A 57 13.86 -6.73 6.43
C LYS A 57 13.02 -8.01 6.48
N SER A 58 12.48 -8.35 7.65
CA SER A 58 11.61 -9.51 7.83
C SER A 58 10.27 -9.34 7.10
N TRP A 59 9.66 -8.14 7.18
CA TRP A 59 8.46 -7.79 6.43
C TRP A 59 8.67 -7.81 4.91
N ILE A 60 9.80 -7.31 4.43
CA ILE A 60 10.14 -7.34 3.00
C ILE A 60 10.23 -8.78 2.50
N LYS A 61 10.92 -9.66 3.23
CA LYS A 61 11.02 -11.08 2.88
C LYS A 61 9.64 -11.76 2.83
N GLU A 62 8.73 -11.38 3.72
CA GLU A 62 7.36 -11.90 3.70
C GLU A 62 6.56 -11.36 2.51
N LEU A 63 6.64 -10.05 2.24
CA LEU A 63 6.02 -9.43 1.08
C LEU A 63 6.52 -10.08 -0.22
N GLN A 64 7.82 -10.31 -0.36
CA GLN A 64 8.38 -11.00 -1.53
C GLN A 64 7.91 -12.45 -1.67
N ARG A 65 7.56 -13.13 -0.56
CA ARG A 65 7.07 -14.52 -0.58
C ARG A 65 5.57 -14.62 -0.88
N GLN A 66 4.78 -13.67 -0.38
CA GLN A 66 3.32 -13.76 -0.42
C GLN A 66 2.66 -12.82 -1.44
N ALA A 67 3.30 -11.71 -1.79
CA ALA A 67 2.77 -10.76 -2.76
C ALA A 67 3.06 -11.21 -4.19
N ASN A 68 2.41 -10.54 -5.14
CA ASN A 68 2.63 -10.77 -6.56
C ASN A 68 4.06 -10.34 -6.95
N THR A 69 4.67 -11.03 -7.91
CA THR A 69 6.03 -10.75 -8.38
C THR A 69 6.20 -9.32 -8.94
N ASP A 70 5.10 -8.69 -9.38
CA ASP A 70 5.10 -7.34 -9.97
C ASP A 70 4.90 -6.21 -8.96
N ILE A 71 4.87 -6.49 -7.65
CA ILE A 71 4.69 -5.45 -6.64
C ILE A 71 5.94 -4.57 -6.52
N VAL A 72 5.77 -3.25 -6.55
CA VAL A 72 6.87 -2.31 -6.31
C VAL A 72 7.04 -2.11 -4.80
N ILE A 73 8.18 -2.54 -4.25
CA ILE A 73 8.47 -2.39 -2.82
C ILE A 73 9.45 -1.23 -2.61
N ALA A 74 9.13 -0.34 -1.67
CA ALA A 74 9.99 0.76 -1.25
C ALA A 74 10.34 0.63 0.24
N LEU A 75 11.63 0.60 0.56
CA LEU A 75 12.18 0.73 1.90
C LEU A 75 12.38 2.21 2.22
N VAL A 76 11.81 2.68 3.33
CA VAL A 76 11.84 4.08 3.73
C VAL A 76 12.38 4.22 5.15
N GLY A 77 13.51 4.89 5.31
CA GLY A 77 14.00 5.35 6.61
C GLY A 77 13.23 6.61 7.03
N ASN A 78 12.58 6.58 8.18
CA ASN A 78 11.84 7.72 8.72
C ASN A 78 12.57 8.33 9.91
N LYS A 79 12.14 9.53 10.33
CA LYS A 79 12.70 10.35 11.40
C LYS A 79 14.07 10.96 11.09
N LEU A 80 14.28 11.33 9.83
CA LEU A 80 15.49 12.05 9.42
C LEU A 80 15.74 13.33 10.23
N ASP A 81 14.68 13.98 10.72
CA ASP A 81 14.73 15.17 11.57
C ASP A 81 15.44 14.99 12.92
N LEU A 82 15.65 13.76 13.37
CA LEU A 82 16.40 13.46 14.60
C LEU A 82 17.91 13.36 14.37
N VAL A 83 18.32 13.22 13.12
CA VAL A 83 19.71 12.97 12.73
C VAL A 83 20.28 14.13 11.92
N GLU A 84 19.46 14.76 11.08
CA GLU A 84 19.79 15.97 10.35
C GLU A 84 18.87 17.09 10.83
N GLY A 85 19.44 18.26 11.14
CA GLY A 85 18.67 19.46 11.42
C GLY A 85 17.81 19.85 10.22
N GLU A 86 16.78 20.69 10.43
CA GLU A 86 15.80 21.06 9.39
C GLU A 86 16.42 21.68 8.11
N ASN A 87 17.69 22.07 8.16
CA ASN A 87 18.44 22.68 7.06
C ASN A 87 19.55 21.75 6.48
N GLY A 88 19.61 20.48 6.87
CA GLY A 88 20.70 19.55 6.50
C GLY A 88 22.01 19.79 7.24
N GLU A 89 21.96 20.59 8.31
CA GLU A 89 23.09 20.80 9.21
C GLU A 89 23.12 19.67 10.24
N ALA A 90 24.32 19.12 10.49
CA ALA A 90 24.52 18.18 11.60
C ALA A 90 24.09 18.87 12.90
N LEU A 91 23.30 18.20 13.72
CA LEU A 91 22.91 18.75 15.02
C LEU A 91 24.19 18.96 15.85
N ASP A 92 24.39 20.14 16.44
CA ASP A 92 25.51 20.48 17.32
C ASP A 92 25.51 19.69 18.66
N GLY A 93 24.80 18.56 18.72
CA GLY A 93 24.66 17.71 19.89
C GLY A 93 25.53 16.45 19.78
N ASP A 94 26.17 16.10 20.89
CA ASP A 94 27.06 14.95 21.10
C ASP A 94 26.41 13.56 20.87
N ASP A 95 25.11 13.51 20.57
CA ASP A 95 24.35 12.28 20.30
C ASP A 95 24.06 12.17 18.81
N ASP A 96 24.94 11.47 18.09
CA ASP A 96 24.68 10.97 16.75
C ASP A 96 23.57 9.91 16.86
N GLU A 97 22.30 10.33 16.91
CA GLU A 97 21.14 9.43 17.07
C GLU A 97 20.98 8.48 15.86
N ARG A 98 21.87 8.57 14.85
CA ARG A 98 21.89 7.64 13.72
C ARG A 98 22.45 6.28 14.15
N HIS A 99 21.53 5.35 14.39
CA HIS A 99 21.86 3.95 14.63
C HIS A 99 21.84 3.09 13.35
N VAL A 100 21.36 3.63 12.23
CA VAL A 100 21.36 2.97 10.92
C VAL A 100 22.06 3.84 9.89
N LEU A 101 23.18 3.36 9.37
CA LEU A 101 23.87 4.00 8.26
C LEU A 101 23.03 3.92 7.00
N ARG A 102 22.94 5.04 6.29
CA ARG A 102 22.21 5.13 5.01
C ARG A 102 22.76 4.13 4.00
N GLU A 103 24.08 3.98 3.96
CA GLU A 103 24.81 3.10 3.05
C GLU A 103 24.42 1.63 3.24
N ASP A 104 24.34 1.16 4.48
CA ASP A 104 23.95 -0.22 4.79
C ASP A 104 22.50 -0.51 4.37
N ALA A 105 21.60 0.43 4.64
CA ALA A 105 20.19 0.28 4.26
C ALA A 105 19.99 0.37 2.74
N GLN A 106 20.74 1.25 2.08
CA GLN A 106 20.74 1.39 0.62
C GLN A 106 21.31 0.15 -0.07
N ALA A 107 22.44 -0.38 0.40
CA ALA A 107 23.05 -1.60 -0.14
C ALA A 107 22.07 -2.78 -0.03
N TYR A 108 21.40 -2.92 1.12
CA TYR A 108 20.35 -3.94 1.29
C TYR A 108 19.18 -3.75 0.32
N ALA A 109 18.73 -2.51 0.12
CA ALA A 109 17.64 -2.21 -0.82
C ALA A 109 18.04 -2.54 -2.26
N GLU A 110 19.26 -2.20 -2.68
CA GLU A 110 19.78 -2.53 -4.01
C GLU A 110 19.91 -4.04 -4.21
N GLU A 111 20.43 -4.77 -3.22
CA GLU A 111 20.54 -6.24 -3.26
C GLU A 111 19.16 -6.91 -3.37
N ALA A 112 18.17 -6.40 -2.64
CA ALA A 112 16.80 -6.92 -2.65
C ALA A 112 15.93 -6.38 -3.80
N GLY A 113 16.45 -5.49 -4.66
CA GLY A 113 15.73 -4.90 -5.80
C GLY A 113 14.63 -3.91 -5.41
N LEU A 114 14.76 -3.26 -4.26
CA LEU A 114 13.79 -2.33 -3.67
C LEU A 114 14.10 -0.88 -4.05
N LEU A 115 13.11 0.00 -3.92
CA LEU A 115 13.36 1.44 -3.86
C LEU A 115 13.83 1.84 -2.47
N PHE A 116 14.75 2.79 -2.35
CA PHE A 116 15.22 3.29 -1.06
C PHE A 116 15.05 4.81 -0.94
N PHE A 117 14.53 5.27 0.19
CA PHE A 117 14.40 6.70 0.52
C PHE A 117 14.60 6.94 2.01
N GLU A 118 15.10 8.13 2.37
CA GLU A 118 15.02 8.65 3.74
C GLU A 118 14.04 9.82 3.78
N THR A 119 13.19 9.86 4.78
CA THR A 119 12.09 10.82 4.92
C THR A 119 11.98 11.32 6.35
N SER A 120 11.35 12.47 6.53
CA SER A 120 10.85 12.88 7.83
C SER A 120 9.37 13.17 7.73
N ALA A 121 8.56 12.37 8.41
CA ALA A 121 7.14 12.64 8.56
C ALA A 121 6.86 13.94 9.33
N LYS A 122 7.79 14.40 10.18
CA LYS A 122 7.65 15.62 10.99
C LYS A 122 7.80 16.88 10.14
N SER A 123 8.85 16.95 9.32
CA SER A 123 9.08 18.08 8.41
C SER A 123 8.42 17.89 7.04
N SER A 124 7.76 16.75 6.83
CA SER A 124 7.25 16.30 5.51
C SER A 124 8.33 16.17 4.44
N TYR A 125 9.61 16.10 4.84
CA TYR A 125 10.74 15.99 3.93
C TYR A 125 10.73 14.66 3.18
N ASN A 126 10.87 14.75 1.85
CA ASN A 126 10.99 13.64 0.90
C ASN A 126 9.79 12.67 0.84
N VAL A 127 8.70 12.95 1.56
CA VAL A 127 7.47 12.12 1.57
C VAL A 127 6.82 12.12 0.18
N ASP A 128 6.62 13.29 -0.43
CA ASP A 128 6.00 13.40 -1.76
C ASP A 128 6.82 12.71 -2.86
N ASN A 129 8.14 12.72 -2.73
CA ASN A 129 9.06 12.12 -3.69
C ASN A 129 8.95 10.58 -3.70
N VAL A 130 8.73 9.97 -2.53
CA VAL A 130 8.45 8.53 -2.42
C VAL A 130 7.21 8.18 -3.25
N PHE A 131 6.10 8.90 -3.04
CA PHE A 131 4.86 8.65 -3.78
C PHE A 131 4.99 8.95 -5.28
N GLN A 132 5.73 10.00 -5.66
CA GLN A 132 6.00 10.29 -7.06
C GLN A 132 6.81 9.19 -7.74
N THR A 133 7.88 8.71 -7.11
CA THR A 133 8.74 7.68 -7.69
C THR A 133 8.02 6.34 -7.81
N ILE A 134 7.26 5.95 -6.78
CA ILE A 134 6.38 4.76 -6.86
C ILE A 134 5.37 4.95 -7.98
N GLY A 135 4.70 6.10 -8.01
CA GLY A 135 3.75 6.46 -9.05
C GLY A 135 4.33 6.38 -10.47
N GLN A 136 5.62 6.68 -10.67
CA GLN A 136 6.30 6.55 -11.96
C GLN A 136 6.65 5.09 -12.29
N LYS A 137 7.12 4.30 -11.32
CA LYS A 137 7.48 2.89 -11.52
C LYS A 137 6.28 1.96 -11.74
N LEU A 138 5.07 2.36 -11.33
CA LEU A 138 3.89 1.52 -11.52
C LEU A 138 3.52 1.36 -13.01
N PRO A 139 3.46 0.11 -13.53
CA PRO A 139 3.09 -0.15 -14.92
C PRO A 139 1.62 0.21 -15.18
N LEU A 140 1.37 0.88 -16.31
CA LEU A 140 0.05 1.38 -16.71
C LEU A 140 -0.97 0.27 -16.95
N ASP A 141 -0.52 -0.90 -17.38
CA ASP A 141 -1.37 -2.02 -17.80
C ASP A 141 -2.15 -2.64 -16.62
N ASN A 142 -1.63 -2.50 -15.40
CA ASN A 142 -2.30 -2.98 -14.19
C ASN A 142 -3.32 -1.98 -13.63
N MET A 143 -3.35 -0.74 -14.14
CA MET A 143 -4.23 0.34 -13.69
C MET A 143 -5.57 0.39 -14.44
N THR A 144 -5.63 -0.18 -15.65
CA THR A 144 -6.80 -0.07 -16.56
C THR A 144 -7.85 -1.16 -16.37
N LEU A 145 -7.52 -2.28 -15.71
CA LEU A 145 -8.44 -3.42 -15.53
C LEU A 145 -9.53 -3.19 -14.47
N SER A 146 -9.33 -2.28 -13.51
CA SER A 146 -10.35 -1.96 -12.50
C SER A 146 -11.33 -0.86 -12.91
N ASN A 147 -11.01 -0.05 -13.93
CA ASN A 147 -11.83 1.11 -14.29
C ASN A 147 -12.82 0.89 -15.44
N ASN A 148 -12.80 -0.29 -16.09
CA ASN A 148 -13.67 -0.54 -17.26
C ASN A 148 -14.85 -1.49 -17.00
N ARG A 149 -15.21 -1.75 -15.73
CA ARG A 149 -16.44 -2.50 -15.38
C ARG A 149 -17.69 -1.63 -15.23
N SER A 150 -17.61 -0.36 -15.64
CA SER A 150 -18.70 0.60 -15.51
C SER A 150 -18.87 1.43 -16.79
N THR A 151 -19.07 0.79 -17.95
CA THR A 151 -19.82 1.32 -19.12
C THR A 151 -19.63 0.43 -20.36
N ALA A 152 -20.16 -0.80 -20.35
CA ALA A 152 -20.44 -1.53 -21.60
C ALA A 152 -21.43 -2.67 -21.36
N GLY A 153 -22.63 -2.56 -21.94
CA GLY A 153 -23.49 -3.72 -22.21
C GLY A 153 -24.73 -3.86 -21.33
N GLY A 154 -25.82 -3.19 -21.74
CA GLY A 154 -27.16 -3.37 -21.17
C GLY A 154 -28.23 -3.71 -22.21
N ARG A 155 -27.91 -4.55 -23.22
CA ARG A 155 -28.89 -5.22 -24.08
C ARG A 155 -28.36 -6.59 -24.48
N ASN A 156 -28.75 -7.64 -23.76
CA ASN A 156 -29.45 -8.79 -24.34
C ASN A 156 -29.79 -9.85 -23.27
N ASN A 157 -31.10 -10.04 -23.15
CA ASN A 157 -31.86 -11.24 -22.82
C ASN A 157 -31.08 -12.57 -22.84
N LEU A 158 -31.15 -13.36 -21.76
CA LEU A 158 -31.22 -14.84 -21.74
C LEU A 158 -31.29 -15.38 -20.28
N THR A 159 -32.53 -15.69 -19.88
CA THR A 159 -33.00 -16.82 -19.04
C THR A 159 -32.01 -17.56 -18.13
N ASN A 160 -32.19 -17.44 -16.80
CA ASN A 160 -32.68 -18.48 -15.88
C ASN A 160 -32.35 -18.09 -14.43
N GLY A 161 -33.37 -17.72 -13.67
CA GLY A 161 -33.26 -17.41 -12.25
C GLY A 161 -34.65 -17.33 -11.63
N ILE A 162 -35.05 -18.41 -10.98
CA ILE A 162 -36.24 -18.57 -10.12
C ILE A 162 -36.50 -17.32 -9.26
N ASN A 163 -37.65 -16.68 -9.49
CA ASN A 163 -38.10 -15.48 -8.78
C ASN A 163 -39.00 -15.88 -7.61
N LEU A 164 -38.56 -15.57 -6.39
CA LEU A 164 -39.23 -15.90 -5.13
C LEU A 164 -40.08 -14.71 -4.65
N GLN A 165 -41.07 -14.28 -5.44
CA GLN A 165 -42.12 -13.39 -4.94
C GLN A 165 -43.39 -13.55 -5.77
N GLN A 166 -44.39 -14.24 -5.21
CA GLN A 166 -45.79 -14.03 -5.61
C GLN A 166 -46.62 -13.69 -4.38
N PRO A 167 -47.52 -12.68 -4.47
CA PRO A 167 -48.47 -12.36 -3.43
C PRO A 167 -49.65 -13.35 -3.47
N LEU A 168 -50.17 -13.67 -2.29
CA LEU A 168 -51.37 -14.48 -2.10
C LEU A 168 -52.61 -13.72 -2.59
N THR A 169 -53.29 -14.24 -3.60
CA THR A 169 -54.72 -13.94 -3.84
C THR A 169 -55.50 -15.20 -4.21
N SER A 170 -56.30 -15.63 -3.23
CA SER A 170 -57.66 -16.18 -3.29
C SER A 170 -58.15 -16.96 -4.51
N GLY A 171 -58.61 -18.19 -4.22
CA GLY A 171 -59.90 -18.69 -4.70
C GLY A 171 -59.86 -20.04 -5.40
N ASN A 172 -60.30 -21.11 -4.72
CA ASN A 172 -61.57 -21.81 -5.01
C ASN A 172 -61.55 -23.25 -4.46
N SER A 173 -62.62 -23.62 -3.73
CA SER A 173 -63.26 -24.96 -3.59
C SER A 173 -62.36 -26.20 -3.40
N GLY A 174 -62.36 -26.97 -2.30
CA GLY A 174 -63.48 -27.48 -1.52
C GLY A 174 -63.59 -29.02 -1.69
N CYS A 175 -63.25 -29.81 -0.64
CA CYS A 175 -63.67 -31.19 -0.30
C CYS A 175 -62.63 -31.79 0.69
N ALA A 176 -62.91 -31.98 1.98
CA ALA A 176 -63.75 -32.99 2.65
C ALA A 176 -63.01 -34.31 2.95
N CYS A 177 -62.59 -34.52 4.21
CA CYS A 177 -63.20 -35.43 5.18
C CYS A 177 -62.52 -35.30 6.55
#